data_AF-A0A1V5NPM4-F1
#
_entry.id   AF-A0A1V5NPM4-F1
#
_cell.length_a   1.000
_cell.length_b   1.000
_cell.length_c   1.000
_cell.angle_alpha   90.00
_cell.angle_beta   90.00
_cell.angle_gamma   90.00
#
_symmetry.space_group_name_H-M   'P 1'
#
loop_
_entity.id
_entity.type
_entity.pdbx_description
1 polymer ?
#
loop_
_entity_poly.entity_id
_entity_poly.type
_entity_poly.pdbx_seq_one_letter_code
_entity_poly.pdbx_strand_id
1 'polypeptide(L)'
;MNLQMHINDHYSEIAQKYAKYQALKGTLNEYKSMFETMNTSVILEKAINYGQISAMEYFLELNYFNTTYKYYLHVEKEFHQIVSELQKHKL
;
A
#
# COMPACT_ATOMS: atom_id res chain seq x y z
N MET A 1 -38.63 15.40 -3.53
CA MET A 1 -37.54 14.47 -3.16
C MET A 1 -36.80 15.10 -1.98
N ASN A 2 -36.71 14.39 -0.86
CA ASN A 2 -36.60 14.95 0.50
C ASN A 2 -35.15 15.37 0.84
N LEU A 3 -34.93 16.61 1.31
CA LEU A 3 -33.62 17.16 1.69
C LEU A 3 -32.86 16.26 2.69
N GLN A 4 -33.61 15.58 3.57
CA GLN A 4 -33.12 14.61 4.55
C GLN A 4 -32.41 13.40 3.91
N MET A 5 -32.89 12.95 2.75
CA MET A 5 -32.36 11.79 2.03
C MET A 5 -30.98 12.13 1.45
N HIS A 6 -30.87 13.31 0.84
CA HIS A 6 -29.61 13.80 0.27
C HIS A 6 -28.51 14.03 1.32
N ILE A 7 -28.88 14.45 2.54
CA ILE A 7 -27.94 14.60 3.66
C ILE A 7 -27.45 13.24 4.15
N ASN A 8 -28.37 12.27 4.27
CA ASN A 8 -28.03 10.92 4.71
C ASN A 8 -27.10 10.21 3.71
N ASP A 9 -27.37 10.39 2.41
CA ASP A 9 -26.54 9.84 1.34
C ASP A 9 -25.12 10.43 1.37
N HIS A 10 -25.00 11.75 1.54
CA HIS A 10 -23.69 12.41 1.69
C HIS A 10 -22.92 11.92 2.91
N TYR A 11 -23.58 11.79 4.06
CA TYR A 11 -22.94 11.30 5.28
C TYR A 11 -22.45 9.86 5.10
N SER A 12 -23.26 8.99 4.48
CA SER A 12 -22.90 7.62 4.16
C SER A 12 -21.69 7.55 3.22
N GLU A 13 -21.65 8.38 2.18
CA GLU A 13 -20.55 8.44 1.23
C GLU A 13 -19.22 8.84 1.92
N ILE A 14 -19.25 9.87 2.77
CA ILE A 14 -18.07 10.32 3.52
C ILE A 14 -17.60 9.23 4.50
N ALA A 15 -18.52 8.56 5.19
CA ALA A 15 -18.20 7.47 6.11
C ALA A 15 -17.52 6.30 5.37
N GLN A 16 -18.02 5.92 4.19
CA GLN A 16 -17.41 4.88 3.36
C GLN A 16 -16.01 5.27 2.88
N LYS A 17 -15.82 6.52 2.43
CA LYS A 17 -14.50 7.04 2.04
C LYS A 17 -13.51 7.03 3.20
N TYR A 18 -13.96 7.39 4.40
CA TYR A 18 -13.12 7.36 5.60
C TYR A 18 -12.75 5.92 6.01
N ALA A 19 -13.68 4.97 5.92
CA ALA A 19 -13.39 3.56 6.16
C ALA A 19 -12.35 3.02 5.18
N LYS A 20 -12.49 3.33 3.87
CA LYS A 20 -11.50 2.95 2.85
C LYS A 20 -10.13 3.60 3.12
N TYR A 21 -10.09 4.87 3.53
CA TYR A 21 -8.86 5.53 3.96
C TYR A 21 -8.15 4.79 5.10
N GLN A 22 -8.88 4.38 6.15
CA GLN A 22 -8.29 3.66 7.28
C GLN A 22 -7.72 2.30 6.86
N ALA A 23 -8.45 1.56 6.02
CA ALA A 23 -7.99 0.29 5.48
C ALA A 23 -6.69 0.44 4.69
N LEU A 24 -6.65 1.38 3.73
CA LEU A 24 -5.46 1.65 2.92
C LEU A 24 -4.26 2.09 3.77
N LYS A 25 -4.50 2.93 4.80
CA LYS A 25 -3.46 3.34 5.74
C LYS A 25 -2.87 2.14 6.49
N GLY A 26 -3.73 1.22 6.94
CA GLY A 26 -3.31 -0.02 7.58
C GLY A 26 -2.41 -0.85 6.66
N THR A 27 -2.86 -1.12 5.45
CA THR A 27 -2.09 -1.86 4.44
C THR A 27 -0.76 -1.20 4.10
N LEU A 28 -0.69 0.13 4.01
CA LEU A 28 0.59 0.83 3.79
C LEU A 28 1.56 0.66 4.95
N ASN A 29 1.08 0.66 6.18
CA ASN A 29 1.92 0.45 7.35
C ASN A 29 2.47 -0.99 7.38
N GLU A 30 1.65 -1.98 7.04
CA GLU A 30 2.08 -3.38 6.93
C GLU A 30 3.18 -3.54 5.89
N TYR A 31 3.02 -2.94 4.70
CA TYR A 31 4.06 -2.95 3.68
C TYR A 31 5.35 -2.26 4.14
N LYS A 32 5.25 -1.12 4.83
CA LYS A 32 6.44 -0.43 5.37
C LYS A 32 7.22 -1.30 6.34
N SER A 33 6.54 -1.93 7.30
CA SER A 33 7.18 -2.87 8.23
C SER A 33 7.75 -4.09 7.51
N MET A 34 7.06 -4.60 6.49
CA MET A 34 7.58 -5.69 5.66
C MET A 34 8.87 -5.28 4.92
N PHE A 35 8.93 -4.07 4.35
CA PHE A 35 10.15 -3.60 3.69
C PHE A 35 11.31 -3.32 4.65
N GLU A 36 11.03 -2.87 5.87
CA GLU A 36 12.06 -2.72 6.92
C GLU A 36 12.68 -4.06 7.31
N THR A 37 11.89 -5.14 7.29
CA THR A 37 12.38 -6.49 7.58
C THR A 37 13.01 -7.19 6.36
N MET A 38 12.57 -6.86 5.15
CA MET A 38 13.21 -7.26 3.89
C MET A 38 14.48 -6.44 3.66
N ASN A 39 15.51 -6.73 4.46
CA ASN A 39 16.83 -6.14 4.30
C ASN A 39 17.47 -6.71 3.00
N THR A 40 17.19 -6.08 1.87
CA THR A 40 17.62 -6.48 0.50
C THR A 40 19.14 -6.53 0.36
N SER A 41 19.85 -5.81 1.23
CA SER A 41 21.30 -5.90 1.43
C SER A 41 21.75 -7.31 1.80
N VAL A 42 21.00 -8.04 2.63
CA VAL A 42 21.35 -9.39 3.10
C VAL A 42 21.29 -10.42 1.96
N ILE A 43 20.37 -10.24 1.00
CA ILE A 43 20.26 -11.12 -0.19
C ILE A 43 21.47 -10.92 -1.09
N LEU A 44 21.81 -9.66 -1.39
CA LEU A 44 22.98 -9.30 -2.18
C LEU A 44 24.29 -9.77 -1.51
N GLU A 45 24.39 -9.58 -0.20
CA GLU A 45 25.55 -9.96 0.59
C GLU A 45 25.73 -11.49 0.64
N LYS A 46 24.66 -12.28 0.76
CA LYS A 46 24.71 -13.76 0.71
C LYS A 46 25.04 -14.31 -0.68
N ALA A 47 24.49 -13.71 -1.74
CA ALA A 47 24.79 -14.09 -3.12
C ALA A 47 26.28 -13.89 -3.44
N ILE A 48 26.83 -12.75 -3.03
CA ILE A 48 28.19 -12.31 -3.35
C ILE A 48 29.23 -13.00 -2.46
N ASN A 49 29.01 -13.09 -1.15
CA ASN A 49 30.07 -13.53 -0.22
C ASN A 49 30.31 -15.04 -0.21
N TYR A 50 29.33 -15.86 -0.59
CA TYR A 50 29.44 -17.31 -0.39
C TYR A 50 28.98 -18.19 -1.55
N GLY A 51 28.45 -17.63 -2.65
CA GLY A 51 27.78 -18.43 -3.69
C GLY A 51 26.62 -19.29 -3.13
N GLN A 52 26.07 -18.86 -1.99
CA GLN A 52 25.13 -19.63 -1.16
C GLN A 52 23.71 -19.68 -1.73
N ILE A 53 23.39 -18.77 -2.65
CA ILE A 53 22.14 -18.80 -3.41
C ILE A 53 22.46 -18.87 -4.90
N SER A 54 21.72 -19.71 -5.61
CA SER A 54 21.79 -19.82 -7.06
C SER A 54 21.26 -18.54 -7.72
N ALA A 55 21.67 -18.30 -8.96
CA ALA A 55 21.12 -17.19 -9.75
C ALA A 55 19.59 -17.26 -9.86
N MET A 56 19.01 -18.47 -9.92
CA MET A 56 17.57 -18.68 -9.97
C MET A 56 16.87 -18.19 -8.70
N GLU A 57 17.40 -18.51 -7.52
CA GLU A 57 16.87 -18.05 -6.23
C GLU A 57 16.94 -16.53 -6.11
N TYR A 58 18.07 -15.94 -6.52
CA TYR A 58 18.21 -14.48 -6.59
C TYR A 58 17.15 -13.83 -7.48
N PHE A 59 16.95 -14.36 -8.69
CA PHE A 59 15.93 -13.82 -9.60
C PHE A 59 14.52 -13.99 -9.05
N LEU A 60 14.22 -15.08 -8.34
CA LEU A 60 12.93 -15.30 -7.71
C LEU A 60 12.67 -14.25 -6.62
N GLU A 61 13.64 -14.01 -5.73
CA GLU A 61 13.54 -13.01 -4.67
C GLU A 61 13.42 -11.58 -5.23
N LEU A 62 14.20 -11.26 -6.27
CA LEU A 62 14.10 -9.96 -6.96
C LEU A 62 12.73 -9.76 -7.61
N ASN A 63 12.16 -10.80 -8.25
CA ASN A 63 10.82 -10.74 -8.81
C ASN A 63 9.76 -10.55 -7.73
N TYR A 64 9.89 -11.26 -6.62
CA TYR A 64 8.97 -11.15 -5.49
C TYR A 64 9.02 -9.74 -4.87
N PHE A 65 10.22 -9.19 -4.66
CA PHE A 65 10.41 -7.82 -4.17
C PHE A 65 9.77 -6.81 -5.13
N ASN A 66 10.10 -6.88 -6.42
CA ASN A 66 9.57 -5.95 -7.43
C ASN A 66 8.05 -6.02 -7.55
N THR A 67 7.48 -7.23 -7.49
CA THR A 67 6.03 -7.43 -7.54
C THR A 67 5.36 -6.82 -6.31
N THR A 68 5.90 -7.08 -5.13
CA THR A 68 5.36 -6.54 -3.88
C THR A 68 5.48 -5.02 -3.83
N TYR A 69 6.59 -4.47 -4.31
CA TYR A 69 6.78 -3.01 -4.42
C TYR A 69 5.79 -2.36 -5.38
N LYS A 70 5.44 -3.00 -6.50
CA LYS A 70 4.38 -2.52 -7.40
C LYS A 70 3.03 -2.48 -6.71
N TYR A 71 2.68 -3.50 -5.93
CA TYR A 71 1.44 -3.50 -5.15
C TYR A 71 1.43 -2.39 -4.10
N TYR A 72 2.55 -2.18 -3.39
CA TYR A 72 2.70 -1.05 -2.47
C TYR A 72 2.39 0.29 -3.16
N LEU A 73 3.02 0.57 -4.31
CA LEU A 73 2.78 1.81 -5.06
C LEU A 73 1.33 1.98 -5.52
N HIS A 74 0.66 0.87 -5.85
CA HIS A 74 -0.76 0.89 -6.20
C HIS A 74 -1.62 1.32 -5.00
N VAL A 75 -1.39 0.72 -3.83
CA VAL A 75 -2.10 1.08 -2.59
C VAL A 75 -1.79 2.52 -2.18
N GLU A 76 -0.54 2.98 -2.33
CA GLU A 76 -0.13 4.35 -2.03
C GLU A 76 -0.85 5.36 -2.92
N LYS A 77 -0.98 5.06 -4.22
CA LYS A 77 -1.77 5.87 -5.16
C LYS A 77 -3.23 5.95 -4.72
N GLU A 78 -3.88 4.81 -4.43
CA GLU A 78 -5.28 4.80 -3.99
C GLU A 78 -5.47 5.60 -2.69
N PHE A 79 -4.53 5.47 -1.75
CA PHE A 79 -4.55 6.21 -0.50
C PHE A 79 -4.54 7.72 -0.74
N HIS A 80 -3.63 8.21 -1.59
CA HIS A 80 -3.56 9.63 -1.92
C HIS A 80 -4.79 10.15 -2.67
N GLN A 81 -5.40 9.33 -3.53
CA GLN A 81 -6.65 9.67 -4.20
C GLN A 81 -7.79 9.89 -3.18
N ILE A 82 -7.94 8.98 -2.22
CA ILE A 82 -8.98 9.12 -1.18
C ILE A 82 -8.72 10.29 -0.25
N VAL A 83 -7.45 10.52 0.13
CA VAL A 83 -7.10 11.70 0.93
C VAL A 83 -7.50 12.98 0.20
N SER A 84 -7.22 13.08 -1.11
CA SER A 84 -7.63 14.21 -1.94
C SER A 84 -9.16 14.37 -1.99
N GLU A 85 -9.90 13.27 -2.16
CA GLU A 85 -11.37 13.30 -2.14
C GLU A 85 -11.93 13.73 -0.79
N LEU A 86 -11.38 13.26 0.33
CA LEU A 86 -11.78 13.65 1.67
C LEU A 86 -11.45 15.11 1.99
N GLN A 87 -10.34 15.64 1.44
CA GLN A 87 -9.98 17.06 1.58
C GLN A 87 -10.96 17.98 0.86
N LYS A 88 -11.50 17.57 -0.29
CA LYS A 88 -12.53 18.35 -1.01
C LYS A 88 -13.82 18.55 -0.20
N HIS A 89 -14.12 17.64 0.74
CA HIS A 89 -15.29 17.75 1.64
C HIS A 89 -15.02 18.57 2.91
N LYS A 90 -13.76 18.94 3.17
CA LYS A 90 -13.38 19.80 4.31
C LYS A 90 -13.29 21.29 3.95
N LEU A 91 -13.23 21.62 2.67
CA LEU A 91 -13.21 22.97 2.11
C LEU A 91 -14.63 23.43 1.79
#